data_AF-A0A5C6Q2Y0-F1
#
_entry.id   AF-A0A5C6Q2Y0-F1
#
_cell.length_a   1.000
_cell.length_b   1.000
_cell.length_c   1.000
_cell.angle_alpha   90.00
_cell.angle_beta   90.00
_cell.angle_gamma   90.00
#
_symmetry.space_group_name_H-M   'P 1'
#
loop_
_entity.id
_entity.type
_entity.pdbx_description
1 polymer ?
#
loop_
_entity_poly.entity_id
_entity_poly.type
_entity_poly.pdbx_seq_one_letter_code
_entity_poly.pdbx_strand_id
1 'polypeptide(L)'
;MQQYSGFGLLKHSLSYHENWQRVWSNPTPKKHYDVVIIGGGGHGLATAYYLAKEHGITNIAVIEKGYLGGGNTARNTTIVRSNYLW
;
A
#
# COMPACT_ATOMS: atom_id res chain seq x y z
N MET A 1 11.01 -1.46 -9.64
CA MET A 1 9.85 -2.32 -9.32
C MET A 1 9.68 -3.31 -10.45
N GLN A 2 9.46 -4.58 -10.15
CA GLN A 2 9.14 -5.59 -11.17
C GLN A 2 7.91 -5.15 -11.95
N GLN A 3 8.01 -5.09 -13.27
CA GLN A 3 6.85 -4.82 -14.12
C GLN A 3 6.00 -6.08 -14.23
N TYR A 4 4.68 -5.91 -14.07
CA TYR A 4 3.72 -6.99 -14.25
C TYR A 4 3.48 -7.22 -15.74
N SER A 5 3.49 -8.48 -16.17
CA SER A 5 3.19 -8.87 -17.55
C SER A 5 2.48 -10.22 -17.60
N GLY A 6 1.77 -10.51 -18.69
CA GLY A 6 1.06 -11.79 -18.87
C GLY A 6 1.98 -13.00 -18.80
N PHE A 7 3.15 -12.92 -19.44
CA PHE A 7 4.18 -13.96 -19.33
C PHE A 7 4.71 -14.11 -17.89
N GLY A 8 4.91 -12.99 -17.18
CA GLY A 8 5.30 -13.00 -15.78
C GLY A 8 4.27 -13.70 -14.89
N LEU A 9 2.98 -13.46 -15.10
CA LEU A 9 1.90 -14.13 -14.37
C LEU A 9 1.92 -15.65 -14.59
N LEU A 10 2.08 -16.11 -15.84
CA LEU A 10 2.19 -17.53 -16.16
C LEU A 10 3.45 -18.15 -15.55
N LYS A 11 4.60 -17.46 -15.61
CA LYS A 11 5.84 -17.95 -15.00
C LYS A 11 5.70 -18.12 -13.48
N HIS A 12 5.10 -17.13 -12.82
CA HIS A 12 4.92 -17.16 -11.36
C HIS A 12 3.83 -18.12 -10.91
N SER A 13 2.82 -18.42 -11.73
CA SER A 13 1.80 -19.42 -11.38
C SER A 13 2.39 -20.83 -11.30
N LEU A 14 3.39 -21.14 -12.14
CA LEU A 14 4.14 -22.39 -12.07
C LEU A 14 4.96 -22.55 -10.79
N SER A 15 5.23 -21.45 -10.06
CA SER A 15 5.91 -21.46 -8.77
C SER A 15 5.01 -21.03 -7.60
N TYR A 16 3.70 -21.30 -7.69
CA TYR A 16 2.71 -20.99 -6.64
C TYR A 16 2.72 -19.53 -6.17
N HIS A 17 3.10 -18.59 -7.03
CA HIS A 17 3.24 -17.17 -6.73
C HIS A 17 4.23 -16.84 -5.58
N GLU A 18 5.25 -17.67 -5.35
CA GLU A 18 6.21 -17.44 -4.25
C GLU A 18 7.33 -16.44 -4.61
N ASN A 19 7.62 -16.23 -5.90
CA ASN A 19 8.83 -15.54 -6.36
C ASN A 19 8.61 -14.07 -6.76
N TRP A 20 7.61 -13.39 -6.20
CA TRP A 20 7.38 -11.98 -6.47
C TRP A 20 8.40 -11.08 -5.77
N GLN A 21 8.93 -10.09 -6.50
CA GLN A 21 9.69 -9.02 -5.85
C GLN A 21 8.77 -8.23 -4.91
N ARG A 22 9.27 -7.89 -3.72
CA ARG A 22 8.55 -7.01 -2.78
C ARG A 22 8.20 -5.68 -3.46
N VAL A 23 6.93 -5.28 -3.34
CA VAL A 23 6.39 -4.09 -4.01
C VAL A 23 6.86 -2.78 -3.36
N TRP A 24 7.10 -2.80 -2.05
CA TRP A 24 7.56 -1.64 -1.29
C TRP A 24 8.98 -1.84 -0.74
N SER A 25 9.69 -0.73 -0.56
CA SER A 25 10.98 -0.71 0.14
C SER A 25 10.78 -0.87 1.66
N ASN A 26 11.82 -1.33 2.35
CA ASN A 26 11.87 -1.37 3.82
C ASN A 26 13.02 -0.48 4.33
N PRO A 27 12.93 0.86 4.16
CA PRO A 27 13.99 1.76 4.56
C PRO A 27 14.01 2.00 6.07
N THR A 28 15.18 2.30 6.62
CA THR A 28 15.29 2.87 7.98
C THR A 28 14.64 4.26 8.00
N PRO A 29 13.79 4.59 9.00
CA PRO A 29 13.19 5.91 9.11
C PRO A 29 14.22 7.03 9.15
N LYS A 30 13.97 8.11 8.41
CA LYS A 30 14.74 9.35 8.48
C LYS A 30 14.44 10.08 9.79
N LYS A 31 15.30 11.03 10.15
CA LYS A 31 15.10 11.90 11.32
C LYS A 31 13.93 12.89 11.15
N HIS A 32 13.62 13.27 9.92
CA HIS A 32 12.62 14.30 9.61
C HIS A 32 11.79 13.90 8.39
N TYR A 33 10.50 14.24 8.46
CA TYR A 33 9.50 14.11 7.41
C TYR A 33 8.58 15.33 7.48
N ASP A 34 7.99 15.72 6.35
CA ASP A 34 7.03 16.82 6.32
C ASP A 34 5.69 16.34 6.91
N VAL A 35 5.37 15.05 6.69
CA VAL A 35 4.18 14.40 7.23
C VAL A 35 4.53 12.99 7.72
N VAL A 36 4.07 12.64 8.92
CA VAL A 36 4.10 11.27 9.46
C VAL A 36 2.68 10.77 9.62
N ILE A 37 2.37 9.63 8.99
CA ILE A 37 1.09 8.94 9.04
C ILE A 37 1.25 7.70 9.91
N ILE A 38 0.42 7.57 10.95
CA ILE A 38 0.42 6.41 11.83
C ILE A 38 -0.72 5.46 11.41
N GLY A 39 -0.35 4.29 10.91
CA GLY A 39 -1.25 3.26 10.43
C GLY A 39 -1.06 2.98 8.93
N GLY A 40 -0.57 1.79 8.60
CA GLY A 40 -0.32 1.31 7.24
C GLY A 40 -1.50 0.56 6.61
N GLY A 41 -2.72 0.95 6.97
CA GLY A 41 -3.96 0.44 6.35
C GLY A 41 -4.32 1.21 5.08
N GLY A 42 -5.45 0.82 4.45
CA GLY A 42 -5.94 1.40 3.20
C GLY A 42 -6.11 2.92 3.26
N HIS A 43 -6.64 3.45 4.37
CA HIS A 43 -6.76 4.90 4.57
C HIS A 43 -5.40 5.60 4.66
N GLY A 44 -4.48 5.12 5.51
CA GLY A 44 -3.16 5.75 5.67
C GLY A 44 -2.34 5.73 4.39
N LEU A 45 -2.38 4.63 3.64
CA LEU A 45 -1.73 4.54 2.33
C LEU A 45 -2.40 5.42 1.27
N ALA A 46 -3.72 5.51 1.25
CA ALA A 46 -4.44 6.43 0.36
C ALA A 46 -4.11 7.88 0.69
N THR A 47 -4.05 8.25 1.98
CA THR A 47 -3.63 9.59 2.41
C THR A 47 -2.23 9.93 1.90
N ALA A 48 -1.25 9.03 2.08
CA ALA A 48 0.11 9.25 1.58
C ALA A 48 0.13 9.44 0.05
N TYR A 49 -0.64 8.61 -0.67
CA TYR A 49 -0.78 8.71 -2.12
C TYR A 49 -1.34 10.07 -2.55
N TYR A 50 -2.46 10.51 -1.97
CA TYR A 50 -3.12 11.75 -2.37
C TYR A 50 -2.33 13.00 -1.93
N LEU A 51 -1.62 12.96 -0.80
CA LEU A 51 -0.67 14.02 -0.43
C LEU A 51 0.43 14.21 -1.48
N ALA A 52 0.99 13.12 -1.99
CA ALA A 52 2.00 13.18 -3.05
C ALA A 52 1.40 13.59 -4.40
N LYS A 53 0.26 13.00 -4.77
CA LYS A 53 -0.33 13.15 -6.10
C LYS A 53 -1.01 14.50 -6.31
N GLU A 54 -1.78 14.97 -5.34
CA GLU A 54 -2.63 16.16 -5.47
C GLU A 54 -2.00 17.40 -4.82
N HIS A 55 -1.14 17.20 -3.82
CA HIS A 55 -0.56 18.31 -3.05
C HIS A 55 0.97 18.44 -3.22
N GLY A 56 1.61 17.54 -3.97
CA GLY A 56 3.07 17.58 -4.21
C GLY A 56 3.93 17.31 -2.97
N ILE A 57 3.32 16.90 -1.84
CA ILE A 57 4.03 16.59 -0.60
C ILE A 57 4.56 15.16 -0.72
N THR A 58 5.87 14.99 -0.89
CA THR A 58 6.47 13.67 -1.17
C THR A 58 7.37 13.15 -0.06
N ASN A 59 7.76 13.99 0.90
CA ASN A 59 8.54 13.60 2.06
C ASN A 59 7.65 13.08 3.19
N ILE A 60 7.06 11.90 2.97
CA ILE A 60 6.06 11.30 3.86
C ILE A 60 6.61 10.00 4.47
N ALA A 61 6.35 9.77 5.75
CA ALA A 61 6.49 8.47 6.39
C ALA A 61 5.12 7.86 6.69
N VAL A 62 4.91 6.59 6.34
CA VAL A 62 3.79 5.79 6.83
C VAL A 62 4.36 4.75 7.79
N ILE A 63 3.94 4.78 9.06
CA ILE A 63 4.44 3.91 10.12
C ILE A 63 3.36 2.90 10.49
N GLU A 64 3.69 1.62 10.39
CA GLU A 64 2.83 0.50 10.76
C GLU A 64 3.50 -0.32 11.86
N LYS A 65 2.72 -0.72 12.87
CA LYS A 65 3.22 -1.54 13.99
C LYS A 65 3.50 -2.98 13.55
N GLY A 66 2.70 -3.50 12.63
CA GLY A 66 2.76 -4.88 12.15
C GLY A 66 3.13 -4.98 10.68
N TYR A 67 2.41 -5.83 9.96
CA TYR A 67 2.54 -5.97 8.51
C TYR A 67 1.58 -5.00 7.79
N LEU A 68 2.05 -4.45 6.67
CA LEU A 68 1.30 -3.48 5.87
C LEU A 68 -0.08 -4.03 5.46
N GLY A 69 -1.13 -3.24 5.64
CA GLY A 69 -2.51 -3.64 5.34
C GLY A 69 -3.13 -4.67 6.29
N GLY A 70 -2.42 -5.12 7.33
CA GLY A 70 -2.83 -6.25 8.17
C GLY A 70 -4.03 -6.03 9.10
N GLY A 71 -4.49 -4.79 9.22
CA GLY A 71 -5.71 -4.43 9.93
C GLY A 71 -6.98 -4.75 9.14
N ASN A 72 -8.00 -3.89 9.26
CA ASN A 72 -9.29 -4.07 8.60
C ASN A 72 -9.21 -4.08 7.06
N THR A 73 -8.14 -3.54 6.49
CA THR A 73 -7.87 -3.62 5.04
C THR A 73 -7.71 -5.06 4.54
N ALA A 74 -7.19 -5.98 5.36
CA ALA A 74 -7.11 -7.40 5.03
C ALA A 74 -8.33 -8.23 5.50
N ARG A 75 -9.34 -7.60 6.13
CA ARG A 75 -10.42 -8.29 6.87
C ARG A 75 -11.83 -7.82 6.51
N ASN A 76 -11.97 -7.00 5.47
CA ASN A 76 -13.26 -6.55 4.98
C ASN A 76 -13.85 -7.58 3.99
N THR A 77 -15.16 -7.51 3.77
CA THR A 77 -15.88 -8.33 2.78
C THR A 77 -15.91 -7.71 1.38
N THR A 78 -15.02 -6.74 1.12
CA THR A 78 -14.78 -6.09 -0.18
C THR A 78 -15.99 -5.41 -0.86
N ILE A 79 -17.10 -5.23 -0.15
CA ILE A 79 -18.28 -4.54 -0.68
C ILE A 79 -17.97 -3.04 -0.80
N VAL A 80 -18.16 -2.49 -2.01
CA VAL A 80 -18.06 -1.06 -2.29
C VAL A 80 -19.43 -0.58 -2.78
N ARG A 81 -19.98 0.45 -2.13
CA ARG A 81 -21.29 1.03 -2.43
C ARG A 81 -21.36 2.48 -1.93
N SER A 82 -22.23 3.29 -2.52
CA SER A 82 -22.46 4.70 -2.15
C SER A 82 -23.93 5.02 -1.82
N ASN A 83 -24.79 4.01 -1.71
CA ASN A 83 -26.22 4.15 -1.40
C ASN A 83 -26.49 4.30 0.10
N TYR A 84 -26.00 5.38 0.72
CA TYR A 84 -26.14 5.62 2.16
C TYR A 84 -27.30 6.56 2.53
N LEU A 85 -27.78 7.41 1.62
CA LEU A 85 -28.86 8.37 1.86
C LEU A 85 -29.72 8.51 0.60
N TRP A 86 -31.04 8.47 0.78
CA TRP A 86 -32.05 9.02 -0.14
C TRP A 86 -32.54 10.35 0.41
#